data_AF-A0A6I1L4P8-F1
#
_entry.id   AF-A0A6I1L4P8-F1
#
_cell.length_a   1.000
_cell.length_b   1.000
_cell.length_c   1.000
_cell.angle_alpha   90.00
_cell.angle_beta   90.00
_cell.angle_gamma   90.00
#
_symmetry.space_group_name_H-M   'P 1'
#
loop_
_entity.id
_entity.type
_entity.pdbx_description
1 polymer ?
#
loop_
_entity_poly.entity_id
_entity_poly.type
_entity_poly.pdbx_seq_one_letter_code
_entity_poly.pdbx_strand_id
1 'polypeptide(L)'
;MRVMKWSMIALAVSAGTTQFAMASAQDDSKGFVDDSTLSVNTRLLYFSRDIRNEPGSGYTIINGKRKSRSEETGLGFNALFQSGFTQGTIGVGFDAIGLLGVKLDSGKGRAGTGLFPNGADGRAQDDYSKGGGAIKFRFSDTVLKIGDQYTTAPVFASDDSRLLPELPQGISITSNEIKGLKLEGGHFTASSHLP
;
A
#
# COMPACT_ATOMS: atom_id res chain seq x y z
N MET A 1 -44.43 20.47 -33.75
CA MET A 1 -43.97 19.80 -32.51
C MET A 1 -42.76 20.54 -31.96
N ARG A 2 -42.86 21.17 -30.78
CA ARG A 2 -41.70 21.73 -30.06
C ARG A 2 -41.22 20.67 -29.08
N VAL A 3 -40.00 20.17 -29.27
CA VAL A 3 -39.37 19.21 -28.37
C VAL A 3 -38.78 19.99 -27.19
N MET A 4 -39.26 19.73 -25.97
CA MET A 4 -38.69 20.32 -24.74
C MET A 4 -37.25 19.80 -24.58
N LYS A 5 -36.27 20.71 -24.51
CA LYS A 5 -34.89 20.40 -24.12
C LYS A 5 -34.83 20.36 -22.60
N TRP A 6 -34.82 19.16 -22.01
CA TRP A 6 -34.60 18.98 -20.58
C TRP A 6 -33.11 19.24 -20.30
N SER A 7 -32.80 20.33 -19.62
CA SER A 7 -31.43 20.74 -19.29
C SER A 7 -30.81 19.76 -18.29
N MET A 8 -29.64 19.21 -18.62
CA MET A 8 -28.87 18.30 -17.74
C MET A 8 -28.57 18.89 -16.34
N ILE A 9 -28.60 20.21 -16.22
CA ILE A 9 -28.42 20.91 -14.94
C ILE A 9 -29.56 20.58 -13.97
N ALA A 10 -30.79 20.40 -14.47
CA ALA A 10 -31.94 20.04 -13.64
C ALA A 10 -31.82 18.62 -13.05
N LEU A 11 -31.21 17.68 -13.80
CA LEU A 11 -30.95 16.32 -13.34
C LEU A 11 -29.84 16.28 -12.26
N ALA A 12 -28.81 17.12 -12.40
CA ALA A 12 -27.73 17.26 -11.43
C ALA A 12 -28.21 17.88 -10.10
N VAL A 13 -29.14 18.85 -10.16
CA VAL A 13 -29.71 19.48 -8.95
C VAL A 13 -30.66 18.52 -8.23
N SER A 14 -31.43 17.70 -8.95
CA SER A 14 -32.29 16.67 -8.33
C SER A 14 -31.51 15.52 -7.69
N ALA A 15 -30.31 15.21 -8.20
CA ALA A 15 -29.43 14.21 -7.57
C ALA A 15 -28.83 14.69 -6.24
N GLY A 16 -28.74 16.01 -6.02
CA GLY A 16 -28.22 16.60 -4.79
C GLY A 16 -29.20 16.66 -3.61
N THR A 17 -30.50 16.45 -3.83
CA THR A 17 -31.54 16.57 -2.78
C THR A 17 -32.17 15.24 -2.36
N THR A 18 -31.72 14.12 -2.93
CA THR A 18 -32.23 12.82 -2.51
C THR A 18 -31.47 12.40 -1.25
N GLN A 19 -32.08 12.62 -0.09
CA GLN A 19 -31.67 11.99 1.17
C GLN A 19 -31.86 10.48 1.03
N PHE A 20 -30.87 9.82 0.44
CA PHE A 20 -30.74 8.38 0.56
C PHE A 20 -30.38 8.08 2.01
N ALA A 21 -31.40 7.83 2.83
CA ALA A 21 -31.24 7.09 4.07
C ALA A 21 -30.89 5.63 3.70
N MET A 22 -29.70 5.43 3.15
CA MET A 22 -29.04 4.15 3.12
C MET A 22 -28.36 4.01 4.48
N ALA A 23 -28.51 2.86 5.14
CA ALA A 23 -27.68 2.53 6.29
C ALA A 23 -26.22 2.56 5.80
N SER A 24 -25.51 3.62 6.17
CA SER A 24 -24.13 3.81 5.76
C SER A 24 -23.20 3.14 6.75
N ALA A 25 -22.09 2.61 6.26
CA ALA A 25 -20.98 2.14 7.09
C ALA A 25 -20.45 3.21 8.07
N GLN A 26 -20.68 4.51 7.82
CA GLN A 26 -20.33 5.58 8.76
C GLN A 26 -21.32 5.71 9.91
N ASP A 27 -22.61 5.46 9.68
CA ASP A 27 -23.63 5.44 10.73
C ASP A 27 -23.43 4.25 11.68
N ASP A 28 -22.89 3.14 11.15
CA ASP A 28 -22.57 1.92 11.90
C ASP A 28 -21.23 1.99 12.67
N SER A 29 -20.53 3.14 12.66
CA SER A 29 -19.24 3.28 13.34
C SER A 29 -19.39 3.16 14.86
N LYS A 30 -18.70 2.21 15.47
CA LYS A 30 -18.68 2.02 16.95
C LYS A 30 -17.72 2.99 17.64
N GLY A 31 -16.84 3.63 16.87
CA GLY A 31 -15.98 4.70 17.33
C GLY A 31 -14.51 4.45 17.06
N PHE A 32 -13.70 5.46 17.38
CA PHE A 32 -12.29 5.48 17.04
C PHE A 32 -11.50 4.32 17.65
N VAL A 33 -11.78 3.96 18.91
CA VAL A 33 -11.08 2.88 19.62
C VAL A 33 -11.76 1.53 19.39
N ASP A 34 -13.08 1.47 19.49
CA ASP A 34 -13.83 0.20 19.47
C ASP A 34 -13.76 -0.52 18.11
N ASP A 35 -13.62 0.23 17.01
CA ASP A 35 -13.39 -0.33 15.68
C ASP A 35 -11.90 -0.36 15.27
N SER A 36 -10.98 -0.17 16.21
CA SER A 36 -9.54 -0.26 15.93
C SER A 36 -9.09 -1.70 15.70
N THR A 37 -8.17 -1.88 14.77
CA THR A 37 -7.49 -3.17 14.54
C THR A 37 -5.98 -2.99 14.56
N LEU A 38 -5.29 -4.00 15.11
CA LEU A 38 -3.84 -4.15 15.01
C LEU A 38 -3.55 -5.52 14.40
N SER A 39 -2.81 -5.54 13.32
CA SER A 39 -2.36 -6.77 12.68
C SER A 39 -0.84 -6.75 12.56
N VAL A 40 -0.21 -7.90 12.80
CA VAL A 40 1.23 -8.09 12.62
C VAL A 40 1.43 -9.33 11.75
N ASN A 41 1.94 -9.12 10.54
CA ASN A 41 2.34 -10.19 9.63
C ASN A 41 3.84 -10.41 9.76
N THR A 42 4.24 -11.66 9.98
CA THR A 42 5.65 -12.07 10.00
C THR A 42 5.94 -12.98 8.82
N ARG A 43 6.99 -12.67 8.07
CA ARG A 43 7.42 -13.39 6.86
C ARG A 43 8.85 -13.87 7.01
N LEU A 44 9.05 -15.19 7.01
CA LEU A 44 10.37 -15.78 6.75
C LEU A 44 10.48 -16.03 5.24
N LEU A 45 11.48 -15.44 4.59
CA LEU A 45 11.69 -15.58 3.15
C LEU A 45 13.14 -15.96 2.85
N TYR A 46 13.31 -17.11 2.21
CA TYR A 46 14.53 -17.51 1.50
C TYR A 46 14.32 -17.26 0.01
N PHE A 47 15.22 -16.51 -0.62
CA PHE A 47 15.18 -16.20 -2.04
C PHE A 47 16.52 -16.54 -2.69
N SER A 48 16.49 -17.33 -3.77
CA SER A 48 17.68 -17.68 -4.55
C SER A 48 17.42 -17.53 -6.04
N ARG A 49 18.28 -16.79 -6.73
CA ARG A 49 18.32 -16.64 -8.19
C ARG A 49 19.66 -17.12 -8.72
N ASP A 50 19.63 -18.16 -9.54
CA ASP A 50 20.79 -18.77 -10.21
C ASP A 50 20.82 -18.35 -11.69
N ILE A 51 21.87 -17.64 -12.10
CA ILE A 51 22.03 -17.10 -13.45
C ILE A 51 22.90 -18.06 -14.25
N ARG A 52 22.26 -18.86 -15.13
CA ARG A 52 22.93 -19.93 -15.89
C ARG A 52 23.37 -19.56 -17.30
N ASN A 53 22.74 -18.56 -17.90
CA ASN A 53 23.04 -18.10 -19.25
C ASN A 53 23.74 -16.74 -19.19
N GLU A 54 24.58 -16.48 -20.18
CA GLU A 54 25.27 -15.20 -20.33
C GLU A 54 24.34 -14.12 -20.95
N PRO A 55 23.85 -13.10 -20.24
CA PRO A 55 23.40 -11.86 -20.86
C PRO A 55 24.60 -11.07 -21.43
N GLY A 56 24.55 -10.64 -22.69
CA GLY A 56 25.52 -9.69 -23.22
C GLY A 56 25.48 -8.37 -22.43
N SER A 57 26.61 -7.96 -21.85
CA SER A 57 26.83 -6.72 -21.07
C SER A 57 25.94 -6.54 -19.80
N GLY A 58 26.54 -6.17 -18.66
CA GLY A 58 25.80 -5.76 -17.44
C GLY A 58 25.93 -6.62 -16.18
N TYR A 59 26.99 -7.42 -16.01
CA TYR A 59 27.18 -8.23 -14.80
C TYR A 59 27.74 -7.44 -13.61
N THR A 60 27.22 -7.72 -12.42
CA THR A 60 27.90 -7.33 -11.17
C THR A 60 29.18 -8.16 -11.00
N ILE A 61 30.33 -7.48 -10.98
CA ILE A 61 31.64 -8.10 -10.69
C ILE A 61 31.95 -7.93 -9.21
N ILE A 62 32.24 -9.02 -8.52
CA ILE A 62 32.63 -9.03 -7.11
C ILE A 62 33.97 -9.76 -6.99
N ASN A 63 34.98 -9.07 -6.46
CA ASN A 63 36.35 -9.58 -6.32
C ASN A 63 36.93 -10.15 -7.63
N GLY A 64 36.70 -9.47 -8.75
CA GLY A 64 37.18 -9.89 -10.08
C GLY A 64 36.43 -11.07 -10.69
N LYS A 65 35.37 -11.58 -10.03
CA LYS A 65 34.53 -12.68 -10.54
C LYS A 65 33.12 -12.17 -10.84
N ARG A 66 32.51 -12.69 -11.92
CA ARG A 66 31.09 -12.45 -12.21
C ARG A 66 30.23 -13.10 -11.12
N LYS A 67 29.21 -12.40 -10.66
CA LYS A 67 28.22 -12.95 -9.75
C LYS A 67 27.27 -13.88 -10.50
N SER A 68 27.29 -15.18 -10.20
CA SER A 68 26.40 -16.19 -10.80
C SER A 68 25.12 -16.44 -10.01
N ARG A 69 25.08 -16.06 -8.73
CA ARG A 69 23.95 -16.34 -7.83
C ARG A 69 23.66 -15.18 -6.89
N SER A 70 22.38 -14.80 -6.77
CA SER A 70 21.88 -13.98 -5.67
C SER A 70 21.11 -14.87 -4.70
N GLU A 71 21.41 -14.82 -3.41
CA GLU A 71 20.78 -15.68 -2.40
C GLU A 71 20.76 -14.99 -1.04
N GLU A 72 19.58 -14.78 -0.49
CA GLU A 72 19.37 -14.09 0.78
C GLU A 72 18.21 -14.72 1.56
N THR A 73 18.32 -14.71 2.89
CA THR A 73 17.27 -15.17 3.81
C THR A 73 17.01 -14.09 4.85
N GLY A 74 15.73 -13.81 5.11
CA GLY A 74 15.31 -12.75 6.02
C GLY A 74 14.01 -13.02 6.77
N LEU A 75 13.83 -12.29 7.87
CA LEU A 75 12.56 -12.13 8.58
C LEU A 75 12.02 -10.72 8.36
N GLY A 76 10.79 -10.63 7.85
CA GLY A 76 10.04 -9.39 7.69
C GLY A 76 8.92 -9.32 8.72
N PHE A 77 8.70 -8.13 9.28
CA PHE A 77 7.60 -7.81 10.16
C PHE A 77 6.83 -6.63 9.55
N ASN A 78 5.53 -6.81 9.34
CA ASN A 78 4.62 -5.78 8.89
C ASN A 78 3.52 -5.59 9.95
N ALA A 79 3.61 -4.51 10.71
CA ALA A 79 2.61 -4.08 11.65
C ALA A 79 1.71 -3.02 11.00
N LEU A 80 0.41 -3.29 10.96
CA LEU A 80 -0.61 -2.35 10.49
C LEU A 80 -1.61 -2.11 11.63
N PHE A 81 -1.64 -0.88 12.13
CA PHE A 81 -2.67 -0.37 13.01
C PHE A 81 -3.65 0.48 12.21
N GLN A 82 -4.93 0.23 12.37
CA GLN A 82 -5.99 1.02 11.76
C GLN A 82 -6.97 1.42 12.85
N SER A 83 -7.11 2.72 13.10
CA SER A 83 -8.15 3.18 14.02
C SER A 83 -9.54 2.91 13.43
N GLY A 84 -10.56 2.88 14.29
CA GLY A 84 -11.93 3.09 13.86
C GLY A 84 -12.16 4.51 13.32
N PHE A 85 -13.37 4.82 12.90
CA PHE A 85 -13.79 6.18 12.60
C PHE A 85 -14.54 6.80 13.79
N THR A 86 -14.32 8.07 14.07
CA THR A 86 -15.16 8.80 15.04
C THR A 86 -16.63 8.76 14.64
N GLN A 87 -17.51 8.77 15.64
CA GLN A 87 -18.96 8.83 15.42
C GLN A 87 -19.37 10.23 14.92
N GLY A 88 -20.41 10.27 14.08
CA GLY A 88 -20.94 11.49 13.48
C GLY A 88 -20.96 11.42 11.95
N THR A 89 -21.48 12.49 11.33
CA THR A 89 -21.68 12.57 9.87
C THR A 89 -20.39 12.38 9.07
N ILE A 90 -19.27 12.91 9.58
CA ILE A 90 -17.95 12.69 9.01
C ILE A 90 -17.11 11.98 10.07
N GLY A 91 -16.70 10.76 9.76
CA GLY A 91 -15.79 9.99 10.58
C GLY A 91 -14.35 10.34 10.27
N VAL A 92 -13.54 10.51 11.31
CA VAL A 92 -12.09 10.71 11.20
C VAL A 92 -11.37 9.52 11.83
N GLY A 93 -10.30 9.08 11.21
CA GLY A 93 -9.43 8.04 11.73
C GLY A 93 -7.99 8.21 11.25
N PHE A 94 -7.10 7.35 11.74
CA PHE A 94 -5.74 7.25 11.25
C PHE A 94 -5.31 5.79 11.13
N ASP A 95 -4.37 5.56 10.23
CA ASP A 95 -3.65 4.30 10.07
C ASP A 95 -2.17 4.55 10.36
N ALA A 96 -1.51 3.58 10.98
CA ALA A 96 -0.07 3.55 11.20
C ALA A 96 0.52 2.23 10.72
N ILE A 97 1.66 2.32 10.04
CA ILE A 97 2.35 1.20 9.39
C ILE A 97 3.78 1.16 9.92
N GLY A 98 4.21 -0.01 10.36
CA GLY A 98 5.58 -0.29 10.81
C GLY A 98 6.13 -1.50 10.09
N LEU A 99 7.25 -1.32 9.40
CA LEU A 99 7.94 -2.33 8.61
C LEU A 99 9.34 -2.54 9.18
N LEU A 100 9.74 -3.79 9.38
CA LEU A 100 11.09 -4.17 9.81
C LEU A 100 11.55 -5.42 9.08
N GLY A 101 12.71 -5.37 8.43
CA GLY A 101 13.38 -6.51 7.82
C GLY A 101 14.68 -6.81 8.57
N VAL A 102 14.90 -8.07 8.92
CA VAL A 102 16.10 -8.56 9.61
C VAL A 102 16.73 -9.67 8.79
N LYS A 103 18.02 -9.52 8.49
CA LYS A 103 18.79 -10.50 7.73
C LYS A 103 19.17 -11.69 8.60
N LEU A 104 18.88 -12.89 8.10
CA LEU A 104 19.35 -14.14 8.68
C LEU A 104 20.59 -14.67 7.94
N ASP A 105 20.59 -14.58 6.62
CA ASP A 105 21.72 -15.03 5.80
C ASP A 105 21.84 -14.20 4.51
N SER A 106 23.04 -13.69 4.26
CA SER A 106 23.46 -13.10 2.98
C SER A 106 24.98 -12.98 3.00
N GLY A 107 25.58 -12.53 1.90
CA GLY A 107 26.98 -12.17 1.86
C GLY A 107 27.29 -11.29 0.65
N LYS A 108 28.46 -10.65 0.63
CA LYS A 108 28.87 -9.76 -0.47
C LYS A 108 28.68 -10.40 -1.85
N GLY A 109 29.00 -11.69 -2.00
CA GLY A 109 28.84 -12.43 -3.26
C GLY A 109 27.41 -12.84 -3.62
N ARG A 110 26.45 -12.71 -2.69
CA ARG A 110 25.07 -13.23 -2.81
C ARG A 110 23.98 -12.16 -2.63
N ALA A 111 24.31 -10.98 -2.08
CA ALA A 111 23.39 -9.87 -1.85
C ALA A 111 22.82 -9.27 -3.14
N GLY A 112 21.57 -8.78 -3.14
CA GLY A 112 20.93 -8.18 -4.32
C GLY A 112 19.82 -9.07 -4.90
N THR A 113 19.05 -9.71 -4.03
CA THR A 113 17.75 -10.31 -4.38
C THR A 113 16.61 -9.30 -4.28
N GLY A 114 16.86 -8.15 -3.65
CA GLY A 114 15.84 -7.18 -3.25
C GLY A 114 15.10 -7.58 -1.97
N LEU A 115 15.76 -8.32 -1.08
CA LEU A 115 15.24 -8.52 0.29
C LEU A 115 15.80 -7.50 1.27
N PHE A 116 16.94 -6.88 0.94
CA PHE A 116 17.69 -5.97 1.80
C PHE A 116 18.34 -4.87 0.97
N PRO A 117 18.47 -3.65 1.54
CA PRO A 117 19.28 -2.61 0.93
C PRO A 117 20.73 -3.08 0.77
N ASN A 118 21.36 -2.73 -0.35
CA ASN A 118 22.79 -2.92 -0.51
C ASN A 118 23.53 -1.77 0.18
N GLY A 119 24.44 -2.10 1.10
CA GLY A 119 25.41 -1.18 1.67
C GLY A 119 26.45 -0.74 0.64
N ALA A 120 27.17 0.33 0.97
CA ALA A 120 28.22 0.89 0.11
C ALA A 120 29.37 -0.09 -0.18
N ASP A 121 29.56 -1.11 0.66
CA ASP A 121 30.56 -2.16 0.51
C ASP A 121 30.08 -3.35 -0.34
N GLY A 122 28.84 -3.30 -0.84
CA GLY A 122 28.18 -4.34 -1.64
C GLY A 122 27.60 -5.50 -0.82
N ARG A 123 27.53 -5.40 0.51
CA ARG A 123 26.81 -6.36 1.35
C ARG A 123 25.36 -5.91 1.55
N ALA A 124 24.45 -6.86 1.73
CA ALA A 124 23.14 -6.54 2.26
C ALA A 124 23.24 -6.05 3.71
N GLN A 125 22.47 -5.00 4.02
CA GLN A 125 22.30 -4.48 5.38
C GLN A 125 21.81 -5.58 6.33
N ASP A 126 22.19 -5.48 7.60
CA ASP A 126 21.78 -6.43 8.65
C ASP A 126 20.29 -6.30 8.98
N ASP A 127 19.76 -5.08 8.92
CA ASP A 127 18.36 -4.78 9.06
C ASP A 127 17.98 -3.49 8.32
N TYR A 128 16.68 -3.27 8.17
CA TYR A 128 16.13 -2.01 7.70
C TYR A 128 14.69 -1.88 8.19
N SER A 129 14.25 -0.65 8.41
CA SER A 129 12.87 -0.38 8.82
C SER A 129 12.28 0.81 8.07
N LYS A 130 10.96 0.84 8.00
CA LYS A 130 10.20 1.97 7.49
C LYS A 130 8.91 2.13 8.30
N GLY A 131 8.57 3.37 8.62
CA GLY A 131 7.27 3.74 9.15
C GLY A 131 6.46 4.51 8.11
N GLY A 132 5.15 4.48 8.26
CA GLY A 132 4.24 5.33 7.51
C GLY A 132 2.95 5.56 8.27
N GLY A 133 2.19 6.57 7.86
CA GLY A 133 0.87 6.83 8.41
C GLY A 133 -0.03 7.56 7.45
N ALA A 134 -1.33 7.41 7.65
CA ALA A 134 -2.33 8.11 6.87
C ALA A 134 -3.51 8.53 7.73
N ILE A 135 -4.05 9.71 7.45
CA ILE A 135 -5.32 10.16 8.00
C ILE A 135 -6.42 9.74 7.03
N LYS A 136 -7.54 9.29 7.57
CA LYS A 136 -8.70 8.85 6.80
C LYS A 136 -9.97 9.55 7.25
N PHE A 137 -10.81 9.88 6.27
CA PHE A 137 -12.12 10.48 6.46
C PHE A 137 -13.15 9.59 5.81
N ARG A 138 -14.29 9.38 6.46
CA ARG A 138 -15.41 8.63 5.89
C ARG A 138 -16.69 9.44 5.98
N PHE A 139 -17.39 9.52 4.86
CA PHE A 139 -18.71 10.10 4.74
C PHE A 139 -19.55 9.13 3.89
N SER A 140 -20.69 8.71 4.42
CA SER A 140 -21.44 7.60 3.85
C SER A 140 -20.55 6.35 3.67
N ASP A 141 -20.58 5.69 2.51
CA ASP A 141 -19.74 4.54 2.14
C ASP A 141 -18.51 4.95 1.32
N THR A 142 -18.12 6.23 1.45
CA THR A 142 -16.99 6.83 0.74
C THR A 142 -15.89 7.19 1.73
N VAL A 143 -14.67 6.72 1.44
CA VAL A 143 -13.46 6.93 2.25
C VAL A 143 -12.44 7.72 1.46
N LEU A 144 -11.97 8.83 2.03
CA LEU A 144 -10.81 9.59 1.59
C LEU A 144 -9.63 9.27 2.50
N LYS A 145 -8.46 8.93 1.94
CA LYS A 145 -7.25 8.62 2.70
C LYS A 145 -6.07 9.42 2.17
N ILE A 146 -5.31 10.04 3.09
CA ILE A 146 -4.18 10.93 2.80
C ILE A 146 -2.98 10.47 3.60
N GLY A 147 -1.89 10.12 2.91
CA GLY A 147 -0.62 9.69 3.52
C GLY A 147 -0.12 8.37 2.93
N ASP A 148 0.68 7.65 3.72
CA ASP A 148 1.23 6.34 3.38
C ASP A 148 0.14 5.26 3.44
N GLN A 149 -0.01 4.50 2.37
CA GLN A 149 -1.09 3.51 2.27
C GLN A 149 -0.75 2.40 1.27
N TYR A 150 -1.19 1.18 1.58
CA TYR A 150 -1.22 0.11 0.60
C TYR A 150 -2.30 0.35 -0.45
N THR A 151 -2.00 -0.04 -1.68
CA THR A 151 -2.88 0.05 -2.83
C THR A 151 -3.07 -1.33 -3.44
N THR A 152 -4.32 -1.67 -3.77
CA THR A 152 -4.68 -2.94 -4.43
C THR A 152 -5.33 -2.71 -5.79
N ALA A 153 -5.32 -1.47 -6.29
CA ALA A 153 -5.85 -1.12 -7.59
C ALA A 153 -5.07 -1.88 -8.67
N PRO A 154 -5.72 -2.56 -9.64
CA PRO A 154 -5.01 -3.38 -10.64
C PRO A 154 -3.96 -2.62 -11.46
N VAL A 155 -4.15 -1.31 -11.63
CA VAL A 155 -3.24 -0.42 -12.38
C VAL A 155 -2.13 0.17 -11.53
N PHE A 156 -2.22 0.07 -10.20
CA PHE A 156 -1.25 0.63 -9.25
C PHE A 156 -1.33 -0.11 -7.91
N ALA A 157 -0.90 -1.37 -7.90
CA ALA A 157 -0.86 -2.20 -6.71
C ALA A 157 0.52 -2.08 -6.03
N SER A 158 0.53 -2.04 -4.69
CA SER A 158 1.77 -2.08 -3.92
C SER A 158 2.45 -3.43 -4.10
N ASP A 159 3.73 -3.45 -4.49
CA ASP A 159 4.46 -4.72 -4.61
C ASP A 159 4.69 -5.35 -3.23
N ASP A 160 4.40 -6.64 -3.10
CA ASP A 160 4.66 -7.44 -1.89
C ASP A 160 5.43 -8.73 -2.23
N SER A 161 6.16 -8.73 -3.36
CA SER A 161 6.90 -9.88 -3.87
C SER A 161 8.24 -10.16 -3.17
N ARG A 162 8.59 -9.37 -2.15
CA ARG A 162 9.86 -9.42 -1.40
C ARG A 162 9.61 -9.54 0.10
N LEU A 163 10.55 -9.07 0.92
CA LEU A 163 10.48 -9.26 2.37
C LEU A 163 9.41 -8.37 3.02
N LEU A 164 9.31 -7.12 2.56
CA LEU A 164 8.35 -6.13 3.04
C LEU A 164 7.62 -5.49 1.86
N PRO A 165 6.35 -5.09 2.04
CA PRO A 165 5.58 -4.46 0.99
C PRO A 165 6.06 -3.04 0.67
N GLU A 166 5.85 -2.62 -0.57
CA GLU A 166 5.99 -1.25 -1.02
C GLU A 166 4.95 -0.35 -0.31
N LEU A 167 5.35 0.90 -0.03
CA LEU A 167 4.49 1.86 0.65
C LEU A 167 4.35 3.17 -0.14
N PRO A 168 3.35 3.26 -1.03
CA PRO A 168 2.99 4.50 -1.72
C PRO A 168 2.47 5.59 -0.77
N GLN A 169 2.78 6.84 -1.11
CA GLN A 169 2.32 8.03 -0.40
C GLN A 169 1.50 8.92 -1.33
N GLY A 170 0.28 9.26 -0.89
CA GLY A 170 -0.62 10.07 -1.71
C GLY A 170 -2.02 10.22 -1.15
N ILE A 171 -2.93 10.57 -2.04
CA ILE A 171 -4.36 10.73 -1.76
C ILE A 171 -5.12 9.65 -2.53
N SER A 172 -6.07 8.99 -1.87
CA SER A 172 -7.00 8.06 -2.51
C SER A 172 -8.42 8.31 -2.03
N ILE A 173 -9.39 8.06 -2.91
CA ILE A 173 -10.80 8.04 -2.60
C ILE A 173 -11.38 6.71 -3.08
N THR A 174 -12.15 6.05 -2.22
CA THR A 174 -12.88 4.82 -2.54
C THR A 174 -14.33 5.00 -2.15
N SER A 175 -15.24 4.71 -3.07
CA SER A 175 -16.68 4.89 -2.89
C SER A 175 -17.43 3.60 -3.20
N ASN A 176 -18.31 3.19 -2.27
CA ASN A 176 -19.17 2.01 -2.41
C ASN A 176 -20.67 2.36 -2.30
N GLU A 177 -21.06 3.59 -2.65
CA GLU A 177 -22.45 4.07 -2.50
C GLU A 177 -23.48 3.26 -3.31
N ILE A 178 -23.03 2.59 -4.38
CA ILE A 178 -23.89 1.79 -5.25
C ILE A 178 -23.58 0.32 -5.01
N LYS A 179 -24.58 -0.43 -4.54
CA LYS A 179 -24.45 -1.87 -4.30
C LYS A 179 -23.89 -2.60 -5.53
N GLY A 180 -22.77 -3.28 -5.34
CA GLY A 180 -22.09 -4.04 -6.40
C GLY A 180 -21.13 -3.22 -7.26
N LEU A 181 -20.93 -1.94 -6.98
CA LEU A 181 -19.98 -1.07 -7.67
C LEU A 181 -19.01 -0.42 -6.68
N LYS A 182 -17.71 -0.60 -6.93
CA LYS A 182 -16.63 0.07 -6.22
C LYS A 182 -15.95 1.06 -7.17
N LEU A 183 -15.96 2.34 -6.81
CA LEU A 183 -15.24 3.38 -7.55
C LEU A 183 -13.99 3.77 -6.77
N GLU A 184 -12.85 3.77 -7.45
CA GLU A 184 -11.55 4.15 -6.88
C GLU A 184 -10.92 5.26 -7.71
N GLY A 185 -10.32 6.24 -7.04
CA GLY A 185 -9.50 7.27 -7.65
C GLY A 185 -8.36 7.66 -6.72
N GLY A 186 -7.22 8.09 -7.27
CA GLY A 186 -6.09 8.48 -6.43
C GLY A 186 -5.02 9.24 -7.18
N HIS A 187 -4.20 9.95 -6.42
CA HIS A 187 -3.02 10.67 -6.88
C HIS A 187 -1.87 10.43 -5.89
N PHE A 188 -0.84 9.73 -6.36
CA PHE A 188 0.32 9.34 -5.56
C PHE A 188 1.56 10.09 -6.05
N THR A 189 2.31 10.67 -5.11
CA THR A 189 3.44 11.55 -5.41
C THR A 189 4.78 10.93 -5.08
N ALA A 190 4.79 9.92 -4.21
CA ALA A 190 5.98 9.17 -3.88
C ALA A 190 5.62 7.71 -3.69
N SER A 191 6.60 6.85 -3.91
CA SER A 191 6.55 5.48 -3.43
C SER A 191 7.89 5.14 -2.83
N SER A 192 7.90 4.57 -1.64
CA SER A 192 9.13 3.94 -1.15
C SER A 192 9.18 2.53 -1.71
N HIS A 193 9.96 2.37 -2.76
CA HIS A 193 10.47 1.05 -3.08
C HIS A 193 11.43 0.65 -1.95
N LEU A 194 11.01 -0.31 -1.12
CA LEU A 194 11.95 -0.99 -0.24
C LEU A 194 12.78 -1.94 -1.13
N PRO A 195 14.11 -1.95 -0.94
CA PRO A 195 15.11 -2.31 -1.95
C PRO A 195 15.20 -3.80 -2.32
#